data_AF-A0A831V0W4-F1
#
_entry.id   AF-A0A831V0W4-F1
#
_cell.length_a   1.000
_cell.length_b   1.000
_cell.length_c   1.000
_cell.angle_alpha   90.00
_cell.angle_beta   90.00
_cell.angle_gamma   90.00
#
_symmetry.space_group_name_H-M   'P 1'
#
loop_
_entity.id
_entity.type
_entity.pdbx_description
1 polymer ?
#
loop_
_entity_poly.entity_id
_entity_poly.type
_entity_poly.pdbx_seq_one_letter_code
_entity_poly.pdbx_strand_id
1 'polypeptide(L)'
;MNAIVKSAKLHWRFYREFLNNRYFNVGLAAAAAAYALRAAASGMFIPYSLQEVTNGLFNRSSHLLGQGLLLLALSGVIYAASEWGFKPFFQGIARSISLIKIGLVNSMAPRNGGERDRIGRLVNDVDFVMWNVGGIINSMFPNALTAFVAEMTLFEMSPLLGLIGLVGLPIYIAVLEHYVRGVHIARAVERRAYGESIQAASEYMEGRAGPDAFIVAMEKWLRGIDKNIHLDRVYWSISFGTGYAVPTAIALVGVDLANKGRLSIGSLVGSMSAALTMYTALVNAFWAICLLGQNAVVIDRIFSMREPNGQRSQSPAQPLP
;
A
#
# COMPACT_ATOMS: atom_id res chain seq x y z
N MET A 1 -11.76 -8.66 -9.45
CA MET A 1 -11.36 -9.45 -8.29
C MET A 1 -10.27 -10.48 -8.57
N ASN A 2 -10.24 -11.20 -9.70
CA ASN A 2 -9.31 -12.33 -9.89
C ASN A 2 -7.81 -11.99 -9.81
N ALA A 3 -7.39 -10.82 -10.29
CA ALA A 3 -5.97 -10.42 -10.29
C ALA A 3 -5.44 -10.06 -8.88
N ILE A 4 -6.23 -9.29 -8.11
CA ILE A 4 -5.90 -8.92 -6.73
C ILE A 4 -5.78 -10.18 -5.86
N VAL A 5 -6.75 -11.10 -5.97
CA VAL A 5 -6.77 -12.36 -5.23
C VAL A 5 -5.55 -13.23 -5.59
N LYS A 6 -5.18 -13.30 -6.87
CA LYS A 6 -3.98 -14.03 -7.31
C LYS A 6 -2.71 -13.45 -6.69
N SER A 7 -2.56 -12.13 -6.73
CA SER A 7 -1.41 -11.43 -6.14
C SER A 7 -1.33 -11.64 -4.62
N ALA A 8 -2.46 -11.51 -3.92
CA ALA A 8 -2.53 -11.73 -2.48
C ALA A 8 -2.14 -13.17 -2.09
N LYS A 9 -2.60 -14.19 -2.85
CA LYS A 9 -2.22 -15.59 -2.64
C LYS A 9 -0.71 -15.81 -2.78
N LEU A 10 -0.08 -15.18 -3.76
CA LEU A 10 1.37 -15.27 -3.96
C LEU A 10 2.15 -14.67 -2.79
N HIS A 11 1.75 -13.48 -2.32
CA HIS A 11 2.36 -12.84 -1.16
C HIS A 11 2.13 -13.63 0.13
N TRP A 12 0.97 -14.24 0.29
CA TRP A 12 0.69 -15.12 1.42
C TRP A 12 1.58 -16.37 1.42
N ARG A 13 1.78 -16.98 0.25
CA ARG A 13 2.71 -18.11 0.10
C ARG A 13 4.14 -17.69 0.47
N PHE A 14 4.59 -16.54 -0.05
CA PHE A 14 5.90 -15.97 0.29
C PHE A 14 6.04 -15.72 1.80
N TYR A 15 5.01 -15.16 2.44
CA TYR A 15 4.99 -14.96 3.89
C TYR A 15 5.16 -16.27 4.65
N ARG A 16 4.37 -17.29 4.31
CA ARG A 16 4.40 -18.59 5.00
C ARG A 16 5.75 -19.29 4.86
N GLU A 17 6.39 -19.19 3.70
CA GLU A 17 7.64 -19.91 3.40
C GLU A 17 8.90 -19.17 3.88
N PHE A 18 8.91 -17.83 3.87
CA PHE A 18 10.12 -17.05 4.12
C PHE A 18 10.03 -16.09 5.32
N LEU A 19 8.83 -15.62 5.66
CA LEU A 19 8.62 -14.59 6.68
C LEU A 19 8.07 -15.13 7.99
N ASN A 20 7.54 -16.35 8.02
CA ASN A 20 6.99 -16.94 9.23
C ASN A 20 8.10 -17.37 10.21
N ASN A 21 8.80 -16.37 10.76
CA ASN A 21 9.86 -16.51 11.74
C ASN A 21 9.56 -15.61 12.95
N ARG A 22 10.14 -15.96 14.09
CA ARG A 22 9.89 -15.26 15.37
C ARG A 22 10.19 -13.76 15.27
N TYR A 23 11.23 -13.35 14.56
CA TYR A 23 11.63 -11.95 14.46
C TYR A 23 10.60 -11.12 13.71
N PHE A 24 10.14 -11.62 12.56
CA PHE A 24 9.11 -10.97 11.76
C PHE A 24 7.77 -10.92 12.50
N ASN A 25 7.33 -12.03 13.10
CA ASN A 25 6.02 -12.11 13.76
C ASN A 25 5.93 -11.20 14.99
N VAL A 26 6.99 -11.16 15.82
CA VAL A 26 7.04 -10.24 16.98
C VAL A 26 7.06 -8.79 16.51
N GLY A 27 7.84 -8.49 15.47
CA GLY A 27 7.88 -7.17 14.86
C GLY A 27 6.52 -6.74 14.31
N LEU A 28 5.83 -7.64 13.61
CA LEU A 28 4.49 -7.41 13.06
C LEU A 28 3.46 -7.18 14.17
N ALA A 29 3.52 -7.92 15.28
CA ALA A 29 2.62 -7.71 16.41
C ALA A 29 2.83 -6.33 17.07
N ALA A 30 4.09 -5.93 17.26
CA ALA A 30 4.43 -4.60 17.79
C ALA A 30 3.94 -3.48 16.85
N ALA A 31 4.15 -3.64 15.53
CA ALA A 31 3.63 -2.71 14.54
C ALA A 31 2.10 -2.67 14.52
N ALA A 32 1.42 -3.81 14.63
CA ALA A 32 -0.05 -3.86 14.67
C ALA A 32 -0.62 -3.08 15.87
N ALA A 33 -0.02 -3.21 17.06
CA ALA A 33 -0.41 -2.42 18.22
C ALA A 33 -0.19 -0.92 17.99
N ALA A 34 0.95 -0.53 17.42
CA ALA A 34 1.25 0.85 17.06
C ALA A 34 0.28 1.39 15.99
N TYR A 35 -0.10 0.58 14.99
CA TYR A 35 -1.09 0.94 13.97
C TYR A 35 -2.47 1.14 14.59
N ALA A 36 -2.90 0.30 15.52
CA ALA A 36 -4.17 0.45 16.23
C ALA A 36 -4.22 1.75 17.03
N LEU A 37 -3.15 2.06 17.76
CA LEU A 37 -3.05 3.32 18.50
C LEU A 37 -3.07 4.51 17.55
N ARG A 38 -2.34 4.48 16.44
CA ARG A 38 -2.37 5.55 15.42
C ARG A 38 -3.73 5.71 14.77
N ALA A 39 -4.43 4.61 14.49
CA ALA A 39 -5.77 4.66 13.93
C ALA A 39 -6.75 5.34 14.91
N ALA A 40 -6.66 5.05 16.21
CA ALA A 40 -7.43 5.76 17.23
C ALA A 40 -7.06 7.25 17.30
N ALA A 41 -5.77 7.58 17.34
CA ALA A 41 -5.32 8.97 17.38
C ALA A 41 -5.82 9.77 16.15
N SER A 42 -5.60 9.24 14.95
CA SER A 42 -5.90 9.92 13.69
C SER A 42 -7.40 9.92 13.39
N GLY A 43 -8.03 8.76 13.48
CA GLY A 43 -9.42 8.55 13.08
C GLY A 43 -10.44 8.98 14.12
N MET A 44 -10.07 9.04 15.41
CA MET A 44 -11.01 9.32 16.50
C MET A 44 -10.61 10.56 17.31
N PHE A 45 -9.41 10.58 17.89
CA PHE A 45 -9.04 11.63 18.85
C PHE A 45 -8.87 12.99 18.19
N ILE A 46 -8.26 13.07 17.00
CA ILE A 46 -8.12 14.34 16.27
C ILE A 46 -9.50 14.91 15.87
N PRO A 47 -10.41 14.13 15.24
CA PRO A 47 -11.77 14.60 14.96
C PRO A 47 -12.54 15.06 16.21
N TYR A 48 -12.53 14.28 17.30
CA TYR A 48 -13.19 14.69 18.55
C TYR A 48 -12.52 15.89 19.20
N SER A 49 -11.19 16.00 19.11
CA SER A 49 -10.46 17.18 19.59
C SER A 49 -10.97 18.44 18.90
N LEU A 50 -11.08 18.42 17.58
CA LEU A 50 -11.58 19.57 16.82
C LEU A 50 -13.05 19.86 17.14
N GLN A 51 -13.88 18.82 17.33
CA GLN A 51 -15.25 18.99 17.79
C GLN A 51 -15.31 19.73 19.13
N GLU A 52 -14.60 19.24 20.14
CA GLU A 52 -14.69 19.77 21.50
C GLU A 52 -14.04 21.15 21.64
N VAL A 53 -12.94 21.42 20.94
CA VAL A 53 -12.37 22.77 20.87
C VAL A 53 -13.36 23.74 20.24
N THR A 54 -13.99 23.36 19.13
CA THR A 54 -14.95 24.23 18.43
C THR A 54 -16.19 24.50 19.29
N ASN A 55 -16.76 23.45 19.90
CA ASN A 55 -17.90 23.60 20.80
C ASN A 55 -17.53 24.38 22.06
N GLY A 56 -16.32 24.20 22.60
CA GLY A 56 -15.79 24.97 23.72
C GLY A 56 -15.68 26.46 23.41
N LEU A 57 -15.18 26.81 22.23
CA LEU A 57 -15.11 28.20 21.77
C LEU A 57 -16.50 28.80 21.55
N PHE A 58 -17.39 28.08 20.87
CA PHE A 58 -18.74 28.54 20.56
C PHE A 58 -19.59 28.75 21.82
N ASN A 59 -19.55 27.78 22.75
CA ASN A 59 -20.32 27.82 24.00
C ASN A 59 -19.60 28.54 25.15
N ARG A 60 -18.37 29.05 24.93
CA ARG A 60 -17.50 29.62 25.96
C ARG A 60 -17.27 28.67 27.15
N SER A 61 -17.11 27.37 26.87
CA SER A 61 -16.92 26.31 27.86
C SER A 61 -15.45 25.90 27.96
N SER A 62 -14.80 26.25 29.07
CA SER A 62 -13.43 25.84 29.38
C SER A 62 -13.27 24.33 29.53
N HIS A 63 -14.34 23.62 29.94
CA HIS A 63 -14.33 22.17 30.10
C HIS A 63 -14.19 21.46 28.74
N LEU A 64 -15.03 21.80 27.76
CA LEU A 64 -14.97 21.21 26.41
C LEU A 64 -13.64 21.56 25.74
N LEU A 65 -13.17 22.80 25.92
CA LEU A 65 -11.86 23.22 25.42
C LEU A 65 -10.73 22.37 26.02
N GLY A 66 -10.75 22.14 27.33
CA GLY A 66 -9.77 21.30 28.02
C GLY A 66 -9.78 19.85 27.53
N GLN A 67 -10.97 19.26 27.32
CA GLN A 67 -11.11 17.91 26.77
C GLN A 67 -10.55 17.83 25.35
N GLY A 68 -10.87 18.80 24.48
CA GLY A 68 -10.36 18.85 23.12
C GLY A 68 -8.84 18.96 23.06
N LEU A 69 -8.24 19.82 23.89
CA LEU A 69 -6.78 19.96 23.99
C LEU A 69 -6.11 18.70 24.54
N LEU A 70 -6.73 18.02 25.50
CA LEU A 70 -6.22 16.75 26.04
C LEU A 70 -6.19 15.65 24.97
N LEU A 71 -7.25 15.52 24.16
CA LEU A 71 -7.29 14.56 23.05
C LEU A 71 -6.21 14.85 22.01
N LEU A 72 -5.93 16.11 21.72
CA LEU A 72 -4.84 16.50 20.81
C LEU A 72 -3.48 16.14 21.39
N ALA A 73 -3.24 16.47 22.67
CA ALA A 73 -2.00 16.13 23.36
C ALA A 73 -1.77 14.61 23.41
N LEU A 74 -2.82 13.84 23.72
CA LEU A 74 -2.78 12.38 23.73
C LEU A 74 -2.47 11.81 22.35
N SER A 75 -3.02 12.40 21.28
CA SER A 75 -2.69 12.04 19.91
C SER A 75 -1.19 12.23 19.64
N GLY A 76 -0.62 13.38 20.03
CA GLY A 76 0.82 13.65 19.91
C GLY A 76 1.68 12.62 20.64
N VAL A 77 1.32 12.25 21.87
CA VAL A 77 2.01 11.22 22.66
C VAL A 77 1.94 9.86 21.94
N ILE A 78 0.77 9.49 21.42
CA ILE A 78 0.58 8.24 20.67
C ILE A 78 1.49 8.21 19.44
N TYR A 79 1.54 9.28 18.66
CA TYR A 79 2.41 9.36 17.47
C TYR A 79 3.88 9.22 17.84
N ALA A 80 4.34 9.92 18.88
CA ALA A 80 5.72 9.84 19.34
C ALA A 80 6.08 8.44 19.87
N ALA A 81 5.22 7.82 20.68
CA ALA A 81 5.44 6.50 21.24
C ALA A 81 5.43 5.39 20.18
N SER A 82 4.54 5.50 19.19
CA SER A 82 4.37 4.49 18.13
C SER A 82 5.57 4.41 17.18
N GLU A 83 6.36 5.48 16.99
CA GLU A 83 7.61 5.41 16.22
C GLU A 83 8.58 4.37 16.80
N TRP A 84 8.68 4.30 18.13
CA TRP A 84 9.49 3.28 18.80
C TRP A 84 8.88 1.87 18.67
N GLY A 85 7.55 1.78 18.57
CA GLY A 85 6.83 0.54 18.30
C GLY A 85 7.12 -0.06 16.92
N PHE A 86 7.56 0.73 15.94
CA PHE A 86 7.94 0.24 14.62
C PHE A 86 9.38 -0.28 14.54
N LYS A 87 10.25 0.09 15.49
CA LYS A 87 11.64 -0.38 15.49
C LYS A 87 11.75 -1.93 15.47
N PRO A 88 11.02 -2.69 16.31
CA PRO A 88 11.02 -4.16 16.23
C PRO A 88 10.59 -4.71 14.87
N PHE A 89 9.65 -4.05 14.18
CA PHE A 89 9.18 -4.44 12.85
C PHE A 89 10.29 -4.31 11.80
N PHE A 90 10.92 -3.14 11.71
CA PHE A 90 12.02 -2.92 10.76
C PHE A 90 13.23 -3.82 11.07
N GLN A 91 13.54 -4.05 12.34
CA GLN A 91 14.55 -5.02 12.74
C GLN A 91 14.17 -6.45 12.35
N GLY A 92 12.89 -6.81 12.46
CA GLY A 92 12.34 -8.09 12.01
C GLY A 92 12.49 -8.29 10.49
N ILE A 93 12.24 -7.26 9.69
CA ILE A 93 12.48 -7.25 8.24
C ILE A 93 13.96 -7.49 7.95
N ALA A 94 14.86 -6.69 8.54
CA ALA A 94 16.30 -6.80 8.31
C ALA A 94 16.85 -8.19 8.68
N ARG A 95 16.38 -8.76 9.81
CA ARG A 95 16.76 -10.13 10.22
C ARG A 95 16.21 -11.18 9.25
N SER A 96 14.99 -11.01 8.77
CA SER A 96 14.37 -11.93 7.80
C SER A 96 15.11 -11.90 6.46
N ILE A 97 15.52 -10.72 5.97
CA ILE A 97 16.39 -10.58 4.79
C ILE A 97 17.65 -11.43 4.95
N SER A 98 18.33 -11.30 6.09
CA SER A 98 19.56 -12.06 6.37
C SER A 98 19.31 -13.57 6.37
N LEU A 99 18.26 -14.03 7.05
CA LEU A 99 17.89 -15.45 7.11
C LEU A 99 17.57 -16.04 5.72
N ILE A 100 16.83 -15.30 4.90
CA ILE A 100 16.48 -15.73 3.54
C ILE A 100 17.74 -15.82 2.69
N LYS A 101 18.61 -14.81 2.72
CA LYS A 101 19.87 -14.80 1.96
C LYS A 101 20.79 -15.95 2.36
N ILE A 102 20.98 -16.18 3.66
CA ILE A 102 21.79 -17.30 4.17
C ILE A 102 21.19 -18.64 3.71
N GLY A 103 19.87 -18.81 3.84
CA GLY A 103 19.19 -20.03 3.41
C GLY A 103 19.34 -20.30 1.90
N LEU A 104 19.23 -19.25 1.07
CA LEU A 104 19.38 -19.37 -0.37
C LEU A 104 20.82 -19.73 -0.77
N VAL A 105 21.83 -19.04 -0.22
CA VAL A 105 23.24 -19.36 -0.48
C VAL A 105 23.58 -20.79 -0.05
N ASN A 106 23.11 -21.23 1.12
CA ASN A 106 23.37 -22.59 1.61
C ASN A 106 22.67 -23.67 0.78
N SER A 107 21.55 -23.34 0.11
CA SER A 107 20.82 -24.28 -0.75
C SER A 107 21.39 -24.39 -2.17
N MET A 108 22.24 -23.45 -2.59
CA MET A 108 22.90 -23.46 -3.90
C MET A 108 24.30 -24.09 -3.77
N ALA A 109 24.42 -25.39 -4.03
CA ALA A 109 25.72 -26.05 -4.13
C ALA A 109 26.54 -25.43 -5.27
N PRO A 110 27.86 -25.16 -5.11
CA PRO A 110 28.65 -24.52 -6.14
C PRO A 110 28.78 -25.44 -7.36
N ARG A 111 27.96 -25.22 -8.39
CA ARG A 111 28.01 -25.94 -9.65
C ARG A 111 28.22 -24.94 -10.78
N ASN A 112 29.51 -24.69 -11.03
CA ASN A 112 30.07 -23.92 -12.15
C ASN A 112 29.91 -22.39 -12.07
N GLY A 113 30.96 -21.68 -12.50
CA GLY A 113 31.17 -20.24 -12.32
C GLY A 113 30.11 -19.29 -12.94
N GLY A 114 29.11 -19.80 -13.66
CA GLY A 114 27.94 -19.03 -14.11
C GLY A 114 26.92 -18.71 -13.00
N GLU A 115 27.06 -19.31 -11.81
CA GLU A 115 26.14 -19.12 -10.68
C GLU A 115 26.40 -17.83 -9.86
N ARG A 116 27.60 -17.23 -9.95
CA ARG A 116 27.95 -16.04 -9.14
C ARG A 116 27.06 -14.82 -9.43
N ASP A 117 26.77 -14.58 -10.71
CA ASP A 117 25.88 -13.51 -11.15
C ASP A 117 24.40 -13.81 -10.79
N ARG A 118 24.00 -15.08 -10.81
CA ARG A 118 22.66 -15.52 -10.34
C ARG A 118 22.47 -15.30 -8.85
N ILE A 119 23.48 -15.61 -8.03
CA ILE A 119 23.45 -15.36 -6.58
C ILE A 119 23.36 -13.86 -6.30
N GLY A 120 24.14 -13.03 -6.99
CA GLY A 120 24.10 -11.56 -6.85
C GLY A 120 22.73 -10.96 -7.17
N ARG A 121 22.11 -11.38 -8.28
CA ARG A 121 20.76 -10.95 -8.66
C ARG A 121 19.70 -11.42 -7.66
N LEU A 122 19.82 -12.64 -7.14
CA LEU A 122 18.88 -13.19 -6.16
C LEU A 122 18.94 -12.47 -4.81
N VAL A 123 20.15 -12.16 -4.32
CA VAL A 123 20.36 -11.40 -3.08
C VAL A 123 19.72 -10.00 -3.20
N ASN A 124 19.82 -9.37 -4.37
CA ASN A 124 19.16 -8.10 -4.67
C ASN A 124 17.62 -8.25 -4.73
N ASP A 125 17.13 -9.29 -5.40
CA ASP A 125 15.69 -9.58 -5.50
C ASP A 125 15.05 -9.79 -4.12
N VAL A 126 15.76 -10.45 -3.18
CA VAL A 126 15.32 -10.60 -1.79
C VAL A 126 15.22 -9.26 -1.08
N ASP A 127 16.23 -8.38 -1.18
CA ASP A 127 16.16 -7.04 -0.58
C ASP A 127 14.97 -6.26 -1.14
N PHE A 128 14.82 -6.25 -2.47
CA PHE A 128 13.75 -5.56 -3.16
C PHE A 128 12.37 -6.02 -2.68
N VAL A 129 12.13 -7.34 -2.67
CA VAL A 129 10.85 -7.90 -2.22
C VAL A 129 10.61 -7.59 -0.75
N MET A 130 11.61 -7.75 0.11
CA MET A 130 11.45 -7.58 1.56
C MET A 130 11.16 -6.15 1.96
N TRP A 131 11.84 -5.17 1.35
CA TRP A 131 11.55 -3.75 1.59
C TRP A 131 10.19 -3.35 1.05
N ASN A 132 9.79 -3.85 -0.11
CA ASN A 132 8.44 -3.60 -0.63
C ASN A 132 7.36 -4.27 0.22
N VAL A 133 7.58 -5.49 0.73
CA VAL A 133 6.63 -6.13 1.67
C VAL A 133 6.50 -5.29 2.94
N GLY A 134 7.61 -4.80 3.48
CA GLY A 134 7.61 -3.87 4.60
C GLY A 134 6.82 -2.59 4.31
N GLY A 135 7.07 -1.98 3.14
CA GLY A 135 6.35 -0.79 2.68
C GLY A 135 4.86 -1.03 2.48
N ILE A 136 4.47 -2.17 1.91
CA ILE A 136 3.06 -2.55 1.71
C ILE A 136 2.36 -2.73 3.04
N ILE A 137 2.96 -3.45 4.00
CA ILE A 137 2.36 -3.65 5.32
C ILE A 137 2.22 -2.30 6.04
N ASN A 138 3.28 -1.49 6.02
CA ASN A 138 3.33 -0.20 6.71
C ASN A 138 2.48 0.89 6.04
N SER A 139 2.02 0.66 4.81
CA SER A 139 1.11 1.57 4.11
C SER A 139 -0.33 1.05 4.12
N MET A 140 -0.56 -0.24 3.90
CA MET A 140 -1.91 -0.81 3.82
C MET A 140 -2.62 -0.86 5.17
N PHE A 141 -2.02 -1.53 6.16
CA PHE A 141 -2.68 -1.83 7.44
C PHE A 141 -3.01 -0.57 8.26
N PRO A 142 -2.06 0.34 8.55
CA PRO A 142 -2.38 1.52 9.35
C PRO A 142 -3.41 2.41 8.69
N ASN A 143 -3.34 2.58 7.37
CA ASN A 143 -4.27 3.43 6.66
C ASN A 143 -5.67 2.78 6.55
N ALA A 144 -5.76 1.48 6.30
CA ALA A 144 -7.06 0.79 6.31
C ALA A 144 -7.73 0.87 7.68
N LEU A 145 -6.95 0.68 8.76
CA LEU A 145 -7.47 0.78 10.12
C LEU A 145 -7.85 2.22 10.49
N THR A 146 -7.05 3.20 10.08
CA THR A 146 -7.36 4.63 10.26
C THR A 146 -8.65 5.00 9.53
N ALA A 147 -8.83 4.55 8.28
CA ALA A 147 -10.05 4.76 7.53
C ALA A 147 -11.26 4.15 8.23
N PHE A 148 -11.13 2.93 8.74
CA PHE A 148 -12.19 2.28 9.51
C PHE A 148 -12.56 3.07 10.77
N VAL A 149 -11.58 3.46 11.59
CA VAL A 149 -11.83 4.22 12.83
C VAL A 149 -12.40 5.62 12.54
N ALA A 150 -11.92 6.27 11.49
CA ALA A 150 -12.44 7.56 11.04
C ALA A 150 -13.92 7.46 10.61
N GLU A 151 -14.26 6.40 9.87
CA GLU A 151 -15.64 6.13 9.49
C GLU A 151 -16.54 5.85 10.70
N MET A 152 -16.07 5.05 11.65
CA MET A 152 -16.82 4.81 12.90
C MET A 152 -17.03 6.12 13.67
N THR A 153 -16.01 6.97 13.73
CA THR A 153 -16.11 8.29 14.38
C THR A 153 -17.13 9.18 13.67
N LEU A 154 -17.18 9.15 12.34
CA LEU A 154 -18.18 9.86 11.55
C LEU A 154 -19.60 9.35 11.86
N PHE A 155 -19.80 8.03 11.96
CA PHE A 155 -21.08 7.43 12.35
C PHE A 155 -21.54 7.84 13.76
N GLU A 156 -20.62 7.86 14.72
CA GLU A 156 -20.91 8.29 16.10
C GLU A 156 -21.32 9.77 16.16
N MET A 157 -20.70 10.63 15.35
CA MET A 157 -21.07 12.05 15.27
C MET A 157 -22.41 12.26 14.56
N SER A 158 -22.65 11.53 13.46
CA SER A 158 -23.93 11.55 12.75
C SER A 158 -24.08 10.32 11.86
N PRO A 159 -25.05 9.42 12.13
CA PRO A 159 -25.26 8.23 11.32
C PRO A 159 -25.55 8.53 9.84
N LEU A 160 -26.24 9.65 9.56
CA LEU A 160 -26.50 10.08 8.19
C LEU A 160 -25.21 10.46 7.46
N LEU A 161 -24.31 11.22 8.13
CA LEU A 161 -23.04 11.60 7.52
C LEU A 161 -22.12 10.39 7.34
N GLY A 162 -22.14 9.42 8.26
CA GLY A 162 -21.47 8.13 8.10
C GLY A 162 -21.93 7.38 6.85
N LEU A 163 -23.25 7.24 6.65
CA LEU A 163 -23.78 6.60 5.44
C LEU A 163 -23.31 7.29 4.15
N ILE A 164 -23.22 8.63 4.13
CA ILE A 164 -22.66 9.38 3.01
C ILE A 164 -21.16 9.10 2.85
N GLY A 165 -20.43 8.99 3.96
CA GLY A 165 -19.02 8.60 4.02
C GLY A 165 -18.72 7.31 3.29
N LEU A 166 -19.61 6.31 3.33
CA LEU A 166 -19.43 5.03 2.64
C LEU A 166 -19.63 5.09 1.11
N VAL A 167 -20.28 6.13 0.56
CA VAL A 167 -20.64 6.22 -0.87
C VAL A 167 -19.41 6.25 -1.79
N GLY A 168 -18.27 6.74 -1.31
CA GLY A 168 -17.04 6.75 -2.11
C GLY A 168 -16.34 5.39 -2.19
N LEU A 169 -16.59 4.44 -1.28
CA LEU A 169 -15.90 3.14 -1.25
C LEU A 169 -16.07 2.34 -2.56
N PRO A 170 -17.28 2.21 -3.15
CA PRO A 170 -17.45 1.58 -4.45
C PRO A 170 -16.58 2.19 -5.55
N ILE A 171 -16.36 3.51 -5.53
CA ILE A 171 -15.53 4.20 -6.53
C ILE A 171 -14.06 3.81 -6.37
N TYR A 172 -13.53 3.79 -5.14
CA TYR A 172 -12.17 3.34 -4.87
C TYR A 172 -11.94 1.89 -5.32
N ILE A 173 -12.90 0.99 -5.05
CA ILE A 173 -12.83 -0.41 -5.47
C ILE A 173 -12.82 -0.52 -7.00
N ALA A 174 -13.69 0.23 -7.69
CA ALA A 174 -13.77 0.23 -9.15
C ALA A 174 -12.47 0.73 -9.81
N VAL A 175 -11.91 1.83 -9.29
CA VAL A 175 -10.65 2.42 -9.78
C VAL A 175 -9.46 1.49 -9.52
N LEU A 176 -9.39 0.87 -8.34
CA LEU A 176 -8.36 -0.12 -8.01
C LEU A 176 -8.43 -1.33 -8.95
N GLU A 177 -9.62 -1.87 -9.19
CA GLU A 177 -9.80 -3.00 -10.10
C GLU A 177 -9.37 -2.65 -11.53
N HIS A 178 -9.74 -1.46 -12.01
CA HIS A 178 -9.29 -0.96 -13.32
C HIS A 178 -7.77 -0.84 -13.38
N TYR A 179 -7.15 -0.22 -12.37
CA TYR A 179 -5.72 -0.04 -12.27
C TYR A 179 -4.97 -1.39 -12.25
N VAL A 180 -5.34 -2.31 -11.37
CA VAL A 180 -4.63 -3.59 -11.20
C VAL A 180 -4.68 -4.43 -12.48
N ARG A 181 -5.81 -4.43 -13.20
CA ARG A 181 -5.93 -5.11 -14.51
C ARG A 181 -5.02 -4.49 -15.56
N GLY A 182 -5.00 -3.15 -15.65
CA GLY A 182 -4.22 -2.43 -16.65
C GLY A 182 -2.71 -2.53 -16.40
N VAL A 183 -2.28 -2.32 -15.15
CA VAL A 183 -0.86 -2.19 -14.79
C VAL A 183 -0.13 -3.51 -14.93
N HIS A 184 -0.79 -4.64 -14.66
CA HIS A 184 -0.19 -5.96 -14.83
C HIS A 184 0.25 -6.20 -16.28
N ILE A 185 -0.60 -5.81 -17.24
CA ILE A 185 -0.31 -5.95 -18.67
C ILE A 185 0.78 -4.96 -19.10
N ALA A 186 0.65 -3.70 -18.70
CA ALA A 186 1.61 -2.65 -19.07
C ALA A 186 3.02 -2.93 -18.52
N ARG A 187 3.14 -3.41 -17.28
CA ARG A 187 4.41 -3.85 -16.68
C ARG A 187 5.00 -5.09 -17.33
N ALA A 188 4.17 -6.04 -17.79
CA ALA A 188 4.69 -7.19 -18.51
C ALA A 188 5.35 -6.78 -19.83
N VAL A 189 4.78 -5.82 -20.54
CA VAL A 189 5.37 -5.23 -21.75
C VAL A 189 6.66 -4.49 -21.42
N GLU A 190 6.62 -3.60 -20.43
CA GLU A 190 7.76 -2.81 -19.96
C GLU A 190 8.95 -3.72 -19.57
N ARG A 191 8.75 -4.70 -18.70
CA ARG A 191 9.84 -5.60 -18.26
C ARG A 191 10.39 -6.48 -19.38
N ARG A 192 9.54 -6.93 -20.31
CA ARG A 192 9.99 -7.70 -21.48
C ARG A 192 10.87 -6.81 -22.37
N ALA A 193 10.41 -5.61 -22.69
CA ALA A 193 11.14 -4.67 -23.53
C ALA A 193 12.46 -4.24 -22.87
N TYR A 194 12.50 -4.09 -21.55
CA TYR A 194 13.73 -3.81 -20.80
C TYR A 194 14.72 -4.99 -20.85
N GLY A 195 14.22 -6.24 -20.81
CA GLY A 195 15.04 -7.42 -21.02
C GLY A 195 15.63 -7.46 -22.44
N GLU A 196 14.80 -7.15 -23.45
CA GLU A 196 15.22 -7.02 -24.86
C GLU A 196 16.30 -5.93 -25.02
N SER A 197 16.17 -4.79 -24.35
CA SER A 197 17.15 -3.70 -24.45
C SER A 197 18.50 -4.07 -23.82
N ILE A 198 18.52 -4.80 -22.71
CA ILE A 198 19.77 -5.31 -22.11
C ILE A 198 20.46 -6.28 -23.06
N GLN A 199 19.70 -7.22 -23.64
CA GLN A 199 20.26 -8.17 -24.59
C GLN A 199 20.82 -7.46 -25.84
N ALA A 200 20.05 -6.54 -26.43
CA ALA A 200 20.47 -5.78 -27.59
C ALA A 200 21.71 -4.92 -27.31
N ALA A 201 21.81 -4.31 -26.12
CA ALA A 201 23.00 -3.57 -25.71
C ALA A 201 24.24 -4.48 -25.59
N SER A 202 24.08 -5.69 -25.04
CA SER A 202 25.16 -6.68 -24.95
C SER A 202 25.61 -7.13 -26.34
N GLU A 203 24.67 -7.44 -27.23
CA GLU A 203 24.97 -7.87 -28.60
C GLU A 203 25.64 -6.75 -29.43
N TYR A 204 25.25 -5.50 -29.22
CA TYR A 204 25.91 -4.32 -29.81
C TYR A 204 27.34 -4.15 -29.31
N MET A 205 27.57 -4.25 -28.00
CA MET A 205 28.90 -4.19 -27.39
C MET A 205 29.82 -5.32 -27.88
N GLU A 206 29.25 -6.49 -28.15
CA GLU A 206 29.96 -7.65 -28.71
C GLU A 206 30.15 -7.58 -30.23
N GLY A 207 29.66 -6.51 -30.89
CA GLY A 207 29.74 -6.31 -32.34
C GLY A 207 28.87 -7.26 -33.17
N ARG A 208 27.90 -7.93 -32.55
CA ARG A 208 27.03 -8.94 -33.17
C ARG A 208 25.72 -8.37 -33.71
N ALA A 209 25.32 -7.19 -33.28
CA ALA A 209 24.10 -6.51 -33.71
C ALA A 209 24.32 -5.01 -33.90
N GLY A 210 23.50 -4.39 -34.75
CA GLY A 210 23.43 -2.93 -34.89
C GLY A 210 22.58 -2.27 -33.80
N PRO A 211 22.62 -0.94 -33.68
CA PRO A 211 21.90 -0.20 -32.64
C PRO A 211 20.36 -0.25 -32.78
N ASP A 212 19.85 -0.60 -33.95
CA ASP A 212 18.41 -0.60 -34.25
C ASP A 212 17.60 -1.54 -33.33
N ALA A 213 18.17 -2.69 -32.97
CA ALA A 213 17.53 -3.62 -32.05
C ALA A 213 17.32 -3.00 -30.65
N PHE A 214 18.28 -2.19 -30.21
CA PHE A 214 18.20 -1.45 -28.95
C PHE A 214 17.14 -0.35 -29.03
N ILE A 215 17.12 0.42 -30.12
CA ILE A 215 16.14 1.50 -30.34
C ILE A 215 14.71 0.94 -30.32
N VAL A 216 14.44 -0.14 -31.06
CA VAL A 216 13.12 -0.80 -31.09
C VAL A 216 12.70 -1.31 -29.71
N ALA A 217 13.63 -1.88 -28.94
CA ALA A 217 13.36 -2.32 -27.58
C ALA A 217 13.01 -1.13 -26.66
N MET A 218 13.73 -0.01 -26.78
CA MET A 218 13.46 1.21 -26.01
C MET A 218 12.11 1.84 -26.36
N GLU A 219 11.70 1.85 -27.62
CA GLU A 219 10.37 2.33 -28.03
C GLU A 219 9.22 1.46 -27.48
N LYS A 220 9.43 0.14 -27.43
CA LYS A 220 8.47 -0.76 -26.76
C LYS A 220 8.41 -0.49 -25.25
N TRP A 221 9.57 -0.28 -24.62
CA TRP A 221 9.66 0.04 -23.20
C TRP A 221 8.93 1.35 -22.89
N LEU A 222 9.17 2.40 -23.70
CA LEU A 222 8.52 3.70 -23.55
C LEU A 222 6.99 3.59 -23.62
N ARG A 223 6.46 2.86 -24.60
CA ARG A 223 5.00 2.59 -24.69
C ARG A 223 4.45 1.88 -23.46
N GLY A 224 5.21 0.95 -22.88
CA GLY A 224 4.85 0.26 -21.63
C GLY A 224 4.81 1.22 -20.44
N ILE A 225 5.82 2.09 -20.33
CA ILE A 225 5.91 3.13 -19.29
C ILE A 225 4.80 4.16 -19.43
N ASP A 226 4.54 4.69 -20.62
CA ASP A 226 3.47 5.68 -20.86
C ASP A 226 2.11 5.14 -20.42
N LYS A 227 1.82 3.87 -20.71
CA LYS A 227 0.60 3.22 -20.26
C LYS A 227 0.55 3.08 -18.73
N ASN A 228 1.67 2.76 -18.07
CA ASN A 228 1.75 2.75 -16.61
C ASN A 228 1.50 4.15 -16.02
N ILE A 229 2.14 5.18 -16.57
CA ILE A 229 1.95 6.57 -16.13
C ILE A 229 0.50 6.98 -16.28
N HIS A 230 -0.13 6.67 -17.42
CA HIS A 230 -1.54 6.96 -17.65
C HIS A 230 -2.43 6.31 -16.59
N LEU A 231 -2.24 5.02 -16.31
CA LEU A 231 -3.00 4.29 -15.29
C LEU A 231 -2.79 4.87 -13.88
N ASP A 232 -1.55 5.24 -13.53
CA ASP A 232 -1.25 5.93 -12.27
C ASP A 232 -2.01 7.26 -12.18
N ARG A 233 -1.95 8.09 -13.24
CA ARG A 233 -2.61 9.40 -13.25
C ARG A 233 -4.12 9.26 -13.15
N VAL A 234 -4.73 8.27 -13.81
CA VAL A 234 -6.16 7.96 -13.70
C VAL A 234 -6.52 7.55 -12.27
N TYR A 235 -5.74 6.66 -11.66
CA TYR A 235 -5.93 6.24 -10.26
C TYR A 235 -5.92 7.45 -9.32
N TRP A 236 -4.82 8.22 -9.34
CA TRP A 236 -4.65 9.36 -8.42
C TRP A 236 -5.72 10.43 -8.64
N SER A 237 -6.06 10.75 -9.89
CA SER A 237 -7.03 11.81 -10.19
C SER A 237 -8.43 11.45 -9.68
N ILE A 238 -8.90 10.22 -9.94
CA ILE A 238 -10.22 9.80 -9.48
C ILE A 238 -10.24 9.66 -7.96
N SER A 239 -9.21 9.04 -7.37
CA SER A 239 -9.10 8.89 -5.92
C SER A 239 -9.12 10.24 -5.20
N PHE A 240 -8.32 11.23 -5.64
CA PHE A 240 -8.37 12.57 -5.05
C PHE A 240 -9.70 13.28 -5.31
N GLY A 241 -10.25 13.18 -6.53
CA GLY A 241 -11.57 13.72 -6.84
C GLY A 241 -12.65 13.21 -5.89
N THR A 242 -12.73 11.89 -5.69
CA THR A 242 -13.65 11.27 -4.72
C THR A 242 -13.32 11.69 -3.29
N GLY A 243 -12.03 11.75 -2.94
CA GLY A 243 -11.55 12.13 -1.62
C GLY A 243 -11.89 13.55 -1.19
N TYR A 244 -12.22 14.45 -2.13
CA TYR A 244 -12.75 15.78 -1.81
C TYR A 244 -14.25 15.92 -2.08
N ALA A 245 -14.79 15.21 -3.08
CA ALA A 245 -16.21 15.26 -3.41
C ALA A 245 -17.10 14.76 -2.26
N VAL A 246 -16.72 13.63 -1.63
CA VAL A 246 -17.52 13.07 -0.52
C VAL A 246 -17.45 13.92 0.75
N PRO A 247 -16.28 14.37 1.23
CA PRO A 247 -16.24 15.33 2.34
C PRO A 247 -16.98 16.64 2.06
N THR A 248 -17.01 17.10 0.80
CA THR A 248 -17.82 18.26 0.40
C THR A 248 -19.31 17.97 0.54
N ALA A 249 -19.78 16.81 0.09
CA ALA A 249 -21.17 16.39 0.28
C ALA A 249 -21.55 16.28 1.77
N ILE A 250 -20.66 15.72 2.59
CA ILE A 250 -20.79 15.65 4.05
C ILE A 250 -20.90 17.06 4.64
N ALA A 251 -20.05 18.00 4.20
CA ALA A 251 -20.11 19.38 4.66
C ALA A 251 -21.44 20.06 4.28
N LEU A 252 -21.91 19.90 3.04
CA LEU A 252 -23.18 20.49 2.59
C LEU A 252 -24.38 19.98 3.39
N VAL A 253 -24.48 18.65 3.58
CA VAL A 253 -25.56 18.05 4.38
C VAL A 253 -25.40 18.41 5.86
N GLY A 254 -24.17 18.41 6.37
CA GLY A 254 -23.87 18.75 7.75
C GLY A 254 -24.17 20.20 8.11
N VAL A 255 -23.97 21.16 7.18
CA VAL A 255 -24.37 22.56 7.35
C VAL A 255 -25.89 22.67 7.47
N ASP A 256 -26.65 21.99 6.63
CA ASP A 256 -28.12 21.97 6.73
C ASP A 256 -28.59 21.38 8.09
N LEU A 257 -27.97 20.28 8.54
CA LEU A 257 -28.26 19.69 9.85
C LEU A 257 -27.91 20.64 11.01
N ALA A 258 -26.77 21.33 10.93
CA ALA A 258 -26.34 22.29 11.94
C ALA A 258 -27.28 23.50 12.00
N ASN A 259 -27.69 24.04 10.85
CA ASN A 259 -28.66 25.15 10.78
C ASN A 259 -30.03 24.77 11.36
N LYS A 260 -30.41 23.49 11.28
CA LYS A 260 -31.64 22.94 11.89
C LYS A 260 -31.47 22.57 13.37
N GLY A 261 -30.30 22.82 13.97
CA GLY A 261 -29.99 22.47 15.36
C GLY A 261 -29.89 20.96 15.62
N ARG A 262 -29.76 20.14 14.58
CA ARG A 262 -29.67 18.67 14.68
C ARG A 262 -28.23 18.16 14.79
N LEU A 263 -27.25 19.04 14.57
CA LEU A 263 -25.82 18.76 14.65
C LEU A 263 -25.13 19.97 15.29
N SER A 264 -24.20 19.74 16.23
CA SER A 264 -23.40 20.85 16.77
C SER A 264 -22.40 21.34 15.72
N ILE A 265 -22.01 22.62 15.78
CA ILE A 265 -20.98 23.17 14.88
C ILE A 265 -19.66 22.40 15.05
N GLY A 266 -19.30 22.03 16.28
CA GLY A 266 -18.14 21.18 16.51
C GLY A 266 -18.28 19.80 15.88
N SER A 267 -19.44 19.16 15.95
CA SER A 267 -19.66 17.85 15.32
C SER A 267 -19.59 17.91 13.81
N LEU A 268 -19.99 19.03 13.17
CA LEU A 268 -19.74 19.27 11.75
C LEU A 268 -18.24 19.31 11.44
N VAL A 269 -17.47 20.10 12.21
CA VAL A 269 -16.01 20.22 12.02
C VAL A 269 -15.31 18.87 12.25
N GLY A 270 -15.69 18.16 13.31
CA GLY A 270 -15.20 16.82 13.61
C GLY A 270 -15.53 15.84 12.49
N SER A 271 -16.77 15.84 11.98
CA SER A 271 -17.21 14.98 10.89
C SER A 271 -16.44 15.25 9.59
N MET A 272 -16.19 16.52 9.26
CA MET A 272 -15.37 16.89 8.10
C MET A 272 -13.93 16.41 8.25
N SER A 273 -13.34 16.55 9.43
CA SER A 273 -11.98 16.07 9.72
C SER A 273 -11.89 14.54 9.63
N ALA A 274 -12.86 13.83 10.20
CA ALA A 274 -12.96 12.38 10.11
C ALA A 274 -13.10 11.92 8.66
N ALA A 275 -13.97 12.55 7.87
CA ALA A 275 -14.14 12.23 6.46
C ALA A 275 -12.85 12.44 5.65
N LEU A 276 -12.18 13.60 5.81
CA LEU A 276 -10.90 13.85 5.13
C LEU A 276 -9.82 12.84 5.54
N THR A 277 -9.77 12.49 6.82
CA THR A 277 -8.84 11.47 7.35
C THR A 277 -9.13 10.11 6.73
N MET A 278 -10.40 9.69 6.70
CA MET A 278 -10.83 8.44 6.10
C MET A 278 -10.40 8.35 4.64
N TYR A 279 -10.75 9.36 3.83
CA TYR A 279 -10.47 9.36 2.41
C TYR A 279 -8.97 9.41 2.11
N THR A 280 -8.20 10.24 2.83
CA THR A 280 -6.73 10.27 2.71
C THR A 280 -6.11 8.91 3.02
N ALA A 281 -6.59 8.26 4.07
CA ALA A 281 -6.12 6.94 4.44
C ALA A 281 -6.53 5.88 3.40
N LEU A 282 -7.75 5.91 2.87
CA LEU A 282 -8.18 5.00 1.80
C LEU A 282 -7.29 5.11 0.55
N VAL A 283 -6.94 6.32 0.10
CA VAL A 283 -6.02 6.50 -1.05
C VAL A 283 -4.72 5.75 -0.84
N ASN A 284 -4.12 5.91 0.35
CA ASN A 284 -2.85 5.28 0.69
C ASN A 284 -2.97 3.76 0.85
N ALA A 285 -4.04 3.29 1.51
CA ALA A 285 -4.28 1.86 1.70
C ALA A 285 -4.47 1.13 0.37
N PHE A 286 -5.23 1.71 -0.55
CA PHE A 286 -5.49 1.14 -1.87
C PHE A 286 -4.25 1.24 -2.77
N TRP A 287 -3.45 2.29 -2.64
CA TRP A 287 -2.17 2.40 -3.34
C TRP A 287 -1.18 1.31 -2.90
N ALA A 288 -1.17 0.93 -1.62
CA ALA A 288 -0.35 -0.19 -1.16
C ALA A 288 -0.75 -1.52 -1.84
N ILE A 289 -2.03 -1.71 -2.17
CA ILE A 289 -2.50 -2.89 -2.92
C ILE A 289 -2.00 -2.84 -4.36
N CYS A 290 -1.93 -1.64 -4.97
CA CYS A 290 -1.31 -1.43 -6.27
C CYS A 290 0.17 -1.86 -6.31
N LEU A 291 0.89 -1.72 -5.19
CA LEU A 291 2.29 -2.16 -5.06
C LEU A 291 2.44 -3.70 -5.06
N LEU A 292 1.43 -4.48 -4.65
CA LEU A 292 1.49 -5.94 -4.68
C LEU A 292 1.73 -6.48 -6.10
N GLY A 293 1.11 -5.87 -7.11
CA GLY A 293 1.31 -6.26 -8.52
C GLY A 293 2.76 -6.10 -9.00
N GLN A 294 3.56 -5.27 -8.33
CA GLN A 294 4.93 -4.96 -8.72
C GLN A 294 5.93 -6.05 -8.31
N ASN A 295 5.65 -6.72 -7.18
CA ASN A 295 6.52 -7.73 -6.58
C ASN A 295 6.31 -9.14 -7.16
N ALA A 296 5.15 -9.40 -7.77
CA ALA A 296 4.75 -10.76 -8.17
C ALA A 296 5.81 -11.49 -9.00
N VAL A 297 6.34 -10.85 -10.04
CA VAL A 297 7.37 -11.45 -10.91
C VAL A 297 8.67 -11.76 -10.15
N VAL A 298 9.06 -10.91 -9.19
CA VAL A 298 10.31 -11.09 -8.43
C VAL A 298 10.14 -12.23 -7.43
N ILE A 299 8.98 -12.29 -6.77
CA ILE A 299 8.60 -13.40 -5.89
C ILE A 299 8.59 -14.72 -6.67
N ASP A 300 7.97 -14.77 -7.86
CA ASP A 300 7.96 -15.95 -8.71
C ASP A 300 9.38 -16.38 -9.11
N ARG A 301 10.27 -15.43 -9.37
CA ARG A 301 11.68 -15.71 -9.67
C ARG A 301 12.41 -16.36 -8.48
N ILE A 302 12.20 -15.84 -7.27
CA ILE A 302 12.75 -16.43 -6.03
C ILE A 302 12.27 -17.88 -5.86
N PHE A 303 10.99 -18.16 -6.11
CA PHE A 303 10.45 -19.53 -6.06
C PHE A 303 11.08 -20.44 -7.14
N SER A 304 11.16 -19.97 -8.39
CA SER A 304 11.63 -20.77 -9.53
C SER A 304 13.09 -21.22 -9.43
N MET A 305 13.93 -20.49 -8.69
CA MET A 305 15.34 -20.85 -8.51
C MET A 305 15.58 -21.82 -7.34
N ARG A 306 14.57 -22.04 -6.49
CA ARG A 306 14.64 -22.98 -5.36
C ARG A 306 14.17 -24.39 -5.73
N GLU A 307 13.29 -24.52 -6.73
CA GLU A 307 12.82 -25.82 -7.19
C GLU A 307 13.91 -26.51 -8.03
N PRO A 308 14.33 -27.74 -7.66
CA PRO A 308 15.17 -28.54 -8.55
C PRO A 308 14.39 -28.77 -9.86
N ASN A 309 15.09 -28.75 -10.99
CA ASN A 309 14.57 -28.92 -12.37
C ASN A 309 13.66 -30.15 -12.63
N GLY A 310 13.24 -30.92 -11.62
CA GLY A 310 12.35 -32.08 -11.71
C GLY A 310 10.85 -31.81 -11.46
N GLN A 311 10.44 -30.60 -11.08
CA GLN A 311 9.01 -30.25 -10.97
C GLN A 311 8.71 -28.95 -11.70
N ARG A 312 8.93 -28.92 -13.02
CA ARG A 312 8.19 -28.00 -13.89
C ARG A 312 6.70 -28.36 -13.79
N SER A 313 6.02 -27.82 -12.77
CA SER A 313 4.58 -27.71 -12.79
C SER A 313 4.23 -26.97 -14.07
N GLN A 314 3.56 -27.68 -14.97
CA GLN A 314 3.12 -27.18 -16.26
C GLN A 314 2.57 -25.77 -16.08
N SER A 315 3.20 -24.80 -16.76
CA SER A 315 2.55 -23.52 -17.00
C SER A 315 1.16 -23.83 -17.56
N PRO A 316 0.08 -23.17 -17.11
CA PRO A 316 -1.18 -23.28 -17.81
C PRO A 316 -0.88 -22.86 -19.25
N ALA A 317 -1.10 -23.78 -20.18
CA ALA A 317 -0.91 -23.54 -21.59
C ALA A 317 -1.59 -22.20 -21.92
N GLN A 318 -0.80 -21.26 -22.44
CA GLN A 318 -1.40 -20.11 -23.11
C GLN A 318 -2.31 -20.69 -24.19
N PRO A 319 -3.60 -20.28 -24.26
CA PRO A 319 -4.33 -20.48 -25.49
C PRO A 319 -3.57 -19.67 -26.56
N LEU A 320 -2.99 -20.40 -27.51
CA LEU A 320 -2.52 -19.88 -28.79
C LEU A 320 -3.73 -19.25 -29.54
N PRO A 321 -3.47 -18.31 -30.47
CA PRO A 321 -4.28 -17.13 -30.77
C PRO A 321 -5.78 -17.35 -31.02
#